data_AF-A0A7S3LZ49-F1
#
_entry.id   AF-A0A7S3LZ49-F1
#
_cell.length_a   1.000
_cell.length_b   1.000
_cell.length_c   1.000
_cell.angle_alpha   90.00
_cell.angle_beta   90.00
_cell.angle_gamma   90.00
#
_symmetry.space_group_name_H-M   'P 1'
#
loop_
_entity.id
_entity.type
_entity.pdbx_description
1 polymer ?
#
loop_
_entity_poly.entity_id
_entity_poly.type
_entity_poly.pdbx_seq_one_letter_code
_entity_poly.pdbx_strand_id
1 'polypeptide(L)'
;DQLIYIPLPDLPARQGILESTFKKAPLAPNVPLSFIAQKTEGFSGADLAELGQRAAKAAIRDAIAAEELKAGGDDGMDADMANEITRKHFEEAFAGARRSVAGNDLAKYDQ
;
A
#
# COMPACT_ATOMS: atom_id res chain seq x y z
N ASP A 1 35.49 -10.56 -0.64
CA ASP A 1 34.09 -10.19 -0.39
C ASP A 1 33.99 -9.02 0.54
N GLN A 2 33.12 -8.07 0.21
CA GLN A 2 32.85 -6.87 1.01
C GLN A 2 31.41 -6.97 1.51
N LEU A 3 31.25 -6.92 2.83
CA LEU A 3 29.92 -6.91 3.46
C LEU A 3 29.39 -5.48 3.45
N ILE A 4 28.18 -5.30 2.92
CA ILE A 4 27.48 -4.01 2.88
C ILE A 4 26.19 -4.16 3.68
N TYR A 5 26.02 -3.31 4.69
CA TYR A 5 24.78 -3.22 5.46
C TYR A 5 23.74 -2.38 4.72
N ILE A 6 22.49 -2.86 4.67
CA ILE A 6 21.35 -2.14 4.08
C ILE A 6 20.33 -1.92 5.22
N PRO A 7 20.15 -0.68 5.70
CA PRO A 7 19.21 -0.38 6.76
C PRO A 7 17.75 -0.46 6.27
N LEU A 8 16.81 -0.42 7.21
CA LEU A 8 15.41 -0.18 6.88
C LEU A 8 15.22 1.18 6.19
N PRO A 9 14.21 1.31 5.31
CA PRO A 9 13.95 2.56 4.61
C PRO A 9 13.55 3.67 5.58
N ASP A 10 14.21 4.81 5.45
CA ASP A 10 13.82 6.06 6.08
C ASP A 10 12.53 6.64 5.45
N LEU A 11 12.03 7.75 5.98
CA LEU A 11 10.77 8.33 5.49
C LEU A 11 10.78 8.65 3.98
N PRO A 12 11.80 9.35 3.42
CA PRO A 12 11.91 9.56 1.99
C PRO A 12 11.96 8.25 1.18
N ALA A 13 12.72 7.25 1.62
CA ALA A 13 12.79 5.96 0.95
C ALA A 13 11.44 5.23 0.95
N ARG A 14 10.70 5.24 2.08
CA ARG A 14 9.36 4.64 2.15
C ARG A 14 8.38 5.34 1.21
N GLN A 15 8.43 6.66 1.12
CA GLN A 15 7.61 7.41 0.17
C GLN A 15 7.95 7.01 -1.28
N GLY A 16 9.24 6.98 -1.64
CA GLY A 16 9.67 6.57 -2.97
C GLY A 16 9.29 5.12 -3.33
N ILE A 17 9.34 4.21 -2.36
CA ILE A 17 8.86 2.83 -2.54
C ILE A 17 7.36 2.83 -2.84
N LEU A 18 6.55 3.58 -2.08
CA LEU A 18 5.10 3.67 -2.30
C LEU A 18 4.80 4.30 -3.66
N GLU A 19 5.46 5.40 -4.02
CA GLU A 19 5.31 6.06 -5.32
C GLU A 19 5.66 5.12 -6.48
N SER A 20 6.75 4.37 -6.38
CA SER A 20 7.15 3.36 -7.37
C SER A 20 6.12 2.23 -7.46
N THR A 21 5.63 1.77 -6.31
CA THR A 21 4.62 0.70 -6.19
C THR A 21 3.32 1.07 -6.89
N PHE A 22 2.85 2.32 -6.72
CA PHE A 22 1.57 2.79 -7.26
C PHE A 22 1.70 3.55 -8.58
N LYS A 23 2.90 3.68 -9.16
CA LYS A 23 3.17 4.46 -10.39
C LYS A 23 2.25 4.11 -11.58
N LYS A 24 1.80 2.86 -11.68
CA LYS A 24 0.92 2.36 -12.75
C LYS A 24 -0.44 1.87 -12.22
N ALA A 25 -0.71 2.09 -10.94
CA ALA A 25 -1.98 1.69 -10.34
C ALA A 25 -2.99 2.84 -10.44
N PRO A 26 -4.29 2.55 -10.60
CA PRO A 26 -5.34 3.56 -10.54
C PRO A 26 -5.49 4.01 -9.08
N LEU A 27 -4.70 4.98 -8.63
CA LEU A 27 -4.75 5.50 -7.26
C LEU A 27 -5.67 6.72 -7.21
N ALA A 28 -6.63 6.73 -6.29
CA ALA A 28 -7.53 7.87 -6.14
C ALA A 28 -6.73 9.15 -5.80
N PRO A 29 -7.09 10.32 -6.38
CA PRO A 29 -6.32 11.56 -6.23
C PRO A 29 -6.26 12.05 -4.78
N ASN A 30 -7.19 11.58 -3.94
CA ASN A 30 -7.24 11.92 -2.54
C ASN A 30 -6.42 10.98 -1.64
N VAL A 31 -5.59 10.07 -2.16
CA VAL A 31 -4.75 9.18 -1.35
C VAL A 31 -3.33 9.76 -1.18
N PRO A 32 -3.02 10.36 -0.02
CA PRO A 32 -1.69 10.92 0.22
C PRO A 32 -0.65 9.83 0.54
N LEU A 33 0.16 9.43 -0.44
CA LEU A 33 1.26 8.47 -0.24
C LEU A 33 2.29 8.96 0.80
N SER A 34 2.50 10.27 0.91
CA SER A 34 3.35 10.89 1.93
C SER A 34 2.84 10.67 3.35
N PHE A 35 1.52 10.65 3.56
CA PHE A 35 0.92 10.33 4.86
C PHE A 35 1.04 8.82 5.16
N ILE A 36 0.85 7.97 4.15
CA ILE A 36 1.03 6.52 4.29
C ILE A 36 2.48 6.22 4.69
N ALA A 37 3.48 6.88 4.08
CA ALA A 37 4.89 6.74 4.42
C ALA A 37 5.20 7.13 5.88
N GLN A 38 4.50 8.13 6.44
CA GLN A 38 4.64 8.51 7.85
C GLN A 38 4.07 7.44 8.79
N LYS A 39 3.05 6.69 8.36
CA LYS A 39 2.42 5.63 9.17
C LYS A 39 3.15 4.29 9.11
N THR A 40 4.13 4.13 8.24
CA THR A 40 4.86 2.88 8.00
C THR A 40 6.27 2.87 8.59
N GLU A 41 6.50 3.61 9.68
CA GLU A 41 7.79 3.59 10.36
C GLU A 41 8.19 2.17 10.82
N GLY A 42 9.41 1.76 10.47
CA GLY A 42 9.93 0.42 10.74
C GLY A 42 9.44 -0.66 9.79
N PHE A 43 8.73 -0.31 8.71
CA PHE A 43 8.37 -1.25 7.65
C PHE A 43 9.58 -1.50 6.76
N SER A 44 9.80 -2.77 6.42
CA SER A 44 10.73 -3.14 5.34
C SER A 44 10.13 -2.83 3.97
N GLY A 45 10.95 -2.94 2.91
CA GLY A 45 10.44 -2.86 1.54
C GLY A 45 9.38 -3.94 1.24
N ALA A 46 9.53 -5.13 1.83
CA ALA A 46 8.54 -6.21 1.69
C ALA A 46 7.22 -5.88 2.40
N ASP A 47 7.27 -5.29 3.60
CA ASP A 47 6.07 -4.89 4.34
C ASP A 47 5.28 -3.81 3.57
N LEU A 48 5.98 -2.85 2.95
CA LEU A 48 5.36 -1.82 2.11
C LEU A 48 4.72 -2.41 0.85
N ALA A 49 5.41 -3.36 0.21
CA ALA A 49 4.88 -4.06 -0.95
C ALA A 49 3.62 -4.86 -0.59
N GLU A 50 3.63 -5.55 0.55
CA GLU A 50 2.48 -6.31 1.05
C GLU A 50 1.29 -5.38 1.37
N LEU A 51 1.54 -4.25 2.03
CA LEU A 51 0.52 -3.22 2.29
C LEU A 51 -0.15 -2.79 0.97
N GLY A 52 0.66 -2.51 -0.06
CA GLY A 52 0.13 -2.10 -1.35
C GLY A 52 -0.66 -3.18 -2.07
N GLN A 53 -0.19 -4.43 -2.02
CA GLN A 53 -0.93 -5.58 -2.56
C GLN A 53 -2.27 -5.79 -1.86
N ARG A 54 -2.33 -5.61 -0.54
CA ARG A 54 -3.58 -5.72 0.24
C ARG A 54 -4.57 -4.62 -0.16
N ALA A 55 -4.12 -3.38 -0.28
CA ALA A 55 -4.97 -2.27 -0.73
C ALA A 55 -5.49 -2.51 -2.15
N ALA A 56 -4.65 -2.98 -3.07
CA ALA A 56 -5.06 -3.31 -4.43
C ALA A 56 -6.10 -4.45 -4.47
N LYS A 57 -5.91 -5.51 -3.66
CA LYS A 57 -6.88 -6.62 -3.55
C LYS A 57 -8.22 -6.16 -2.98
N ALA A 58 -8.20 -5.27 -1.99
CA ALA A 58 -9.43 -4.69 -1.45
C ALA A 58 -10.19 -3.90 -2.53
N ALA A 59 -9.49 -3.09 -3.32
CA ALA A 59 -10.07 -2.36 -4.46
C ALA A 59 -10.71 -3.30 -5.50
N ILE A 60 -10.01 -4.38 -5.87
CA ILE A 60 -10.52 -5.37 -6.83
C ILE A 60 -11.80 -6.03 -6.31
N ARG A 61 -11.88 -6.37 -5.02
CA ARG A 61 -13.10 -6.95 -4.44
C ARG A 61 -14.27 -5.98 -4.46
N ASP A 62 -14.03 -4.70 -4.14
CA ASP A 62 -15.05 -3.66 -4.19
C ASP A 62 -15.55 -3.44 -5.63
N ALA A 63 -14.65 -3.46 -6.62
CA ALA A 63 -14.99 -3.36 -8.04
C ALA A 63 -15.87 -4.53 -8.51
N ILE A 64 -15.50 -5.78 -8.18
CA ILE A 64 -16.29 -6.98 -8.52
C ILE A 64 -17.68 -6.90 -7.88
N ALA A 65 -17.77 -6.53 -6.60
CA ALA A 65 -19.05 -6.39 -5.90
C ALA A 65 -19.93 -5.29 -6.53
N ALA A 66 -19.32 -4.18 -6.98
CA ALA A 66 -20.04 -3.11 -7.68
C ALA A 66 -20.55 -3.55 -9.05
N GLU A 67 -19.78 -4.35 -9.81
CA GLU A 67 -20.22 -4.92 -11.08
C GLU A 67 -21.39 -5.89 -10.91
N GLU A 68 -21.36 -6.75 -9.90
CA GLU A 68 -22.48 -7.67 -9.59
C GLU A 68 -23.77 -6.91 -9.26
N LEU A 69 -23.67 -5.77 -8.57
CA LEU A 69 -24.81 -4.89 -8.28
C LEU A 69 -25.32 -4.16 -9.54
N LYS A 70 -24.41 -3.72 -10.43
CA LYS A 70 -24.76 -3.06 -11.70
C LYS A 70 -25.43 -4.00 -12.70
N ALA A 71 -25.09 -5.28 -12.70
CA ALA A 71 -25.77 -6.29 -13.52
C ALA A 71 -27.28 -6.44 -13.22
N GLY A 72 -27.76 -5.84 -12.11
CA GLY A 72 -29.17 -5.72 -11.75
C GLY A 72 -29.90 -4.47 -12.28
N GLY A 73 -29.22 -3.55 -12.97
CA GLY A 73 -29.81 -2.41 -13.67
C GLY A 73 -29.30 -1.04 -13.20
N ASP A 74 -28.44 -0.41 -14.01
CA ASP A 74 -28.35 1.04 -14.34
C ASP A 74 -26.97 1.33 -14.98
N ASP A 75 -26.93 1.62 -16.28
CA ASP A 75 -25.73 1.86 -17.11
C ASP A 75 -25.16 3.29 -16.93
N GLY A 76 -25.07 3.78 -15.69
CA GLY A 76 -24.89 5.21 -15.40
C GLY A 76 -23.53 5.67 -14.86
N MET A 77 -22.57 4.79 -14.57
CA MET A 77 -21.29 5.19 -13.95
C MET A 77 -20.08 4.73 -14.76
N ASP A 78 -19.24 5.70 -15.14
CA ASP A 78 -17.90 5.53 -15.74
C ASP A 78 -17.13 4.38 -15.07
N ALA A 79 -16.79 3.36 -15.85
CA ALA A 79 -16.10 2.16 -15.39
C ALA A 79 -14.70 2.46 -14.82
N ASP A 80 -14.08 3.58 -15.23
CA ASP A 80 -12.74 3.96 -14.79
C ASP A 80 -12.69 4.40 -13.32
N MET A 81 -13.75 5.02 -12.78
CA MET A 81 -13.80 5.47 -11.38
C MET A 81 -14.11 4.33 -10.38
N ALA A 82 -14.72 3.24 -10.86
CA ALA A 82 -15.06 2.09 -10.03
C ALA A 82 -13.84 1.25 -9.64
N ASN A 83 -12.69 1.49 -10.26
CA ASN A 83 -11.49 0.66 -10.16
C ASN A 83 -10.34 1.32 -9.41
N GLU A 84 -10.56 2.50 -8.81
CA GLU A 84 -9.51 3.22 -8.09
C GLU A 84 -9.22 2.64 -6.70
N ILE A 85 -7.94 2.62 -6.32
CA ILE A 85 -7.48 2.34 -4.96
C ILE A 85 -7.73 3.59 -4.12
N THR A 86 -8.71 3.53 -3.22
CA THR A 86 -9.12 4.64 -2.35
C THR A 86 -8.53 4.51 -0.94
N ARG A 87 -8.75 5.53 -0.10
CA ARG A 87 -8.35 5.54 1.32
C ARG A 87 -8.93 4.34 2.10
N LYS A 88 -10.18 3.96 1.83
CA LYS A 88 -10.85 2.81 2.47
C LYS A 88 -10.03 1.54 2.32
N HIS A 89 -9.46 1.31 1.13
CA HIS A 89 -8.65 0.12 0.86
C HIS A 89 -7.32 0.13 1.65
N PHE A 90 -6.72 1.31 1.84
CA PHE A 90 -5.54 1.44 2.70
C PHE A 90 -5.87 1.25 4.18
N GLU A 91 -7.00 1.78 4.65
CA GLU A 91 -7.46 1.58 6.03
C GLU A 91 -7.64 0.07 6.32
N GLU A 92 -8.27 -0.67 5.41
CA GLU A 92 -8.37 -2.12 5.53
C GLU A 92 -6.99 -2.81 5.46
N ALA A 93 -6.13 -2.38 4.54
CA ALA A 93 -4.80 -2.94 4.40
C ALA A 93 -3.96 -2.76 5.68
N PHE A 94 -4.05 -1.59 6.33
CA PHE A 94 -3.39 -1.30 7.60
C PHE A 94 -3.88 -2.18 8.75
N ALA A 95 -5.17 -2.54 8.79
CA ALA A 95 -5.71 -3.41 9.84
C ALA A 95 -5.04 -4.79 9.86
N GLY A 96 -4.56 -5.27 8.71
CA GLY A 96 -3.86 -6.55 8.61
C GLY A 96 -2.35 -6.45 8.42
N ALA A 97 -1.79 -5.25 8.20
CA ALA A 97 -0.37 -5.07 7.96
C ALA A 97 0.42 -5.16 9.27
N ARG A 98 1.52 -5.91 9.25
CA ARG A 98 2.41 -6.08 10.40
C ARG A 98 3.85 -5.89 9.98
N ARG A 99 4.65 -5.21 10.82
CA ARG A 99 6.10 -5.13 10.63
C ARG A 99 6.72 -6.52 10.74
N SER A 100 7.49 -6.91 9.74
CA SER A 100 8.24 -8.16 9.77
C SER A 100 9.51 -8.06 10.61
N VAL A 101 10.10 -6.87 10.70
CA VAL A 101 11.33 -6.63 11.46
C VAL A 101 11.01 -6.12 12.87
N ALA A 102 11.49 -6.83 13.90
CA ALA A 102 11.34 -6.42 15.28
C ALA A 102 12.39 -5.36 15.66
N GLY A 103 12.02 -4.42 16.54
CA GLY A 103 12.94 -3.36 16.99
C GLY A 103 14.21 -3.88 17.66
N ASN A 104 14.14 -5.05 18.31
CA ASN A 104 15.28 -5.69 18.96
C ASN A 104 16.30 -6.28 17.96
N ASP A 105 15.89 -6.55 16.72
CA ASP A 105 16.80 -7.03 15.68
C ASP A 105 17.58 -5.87 15.04
N LEU A 106 16.99 -4.67 14.98
CA LEU A 106 17.66 -3.47 14.46
C LEU A 106 18.82 -3.02 15.35
N ALA A 107 18.63 -3.04 16.67
CA ALA A 107 19.65 -2.62 17.63
C ALA A 107 20.96 -3.43 17.57
N LYS A 108 20.92 -4.65 17.00
CA LYS A 108 22.09 -5.51 16.83
C LYS A 108 22.97 -5.12 15.63
N TYR A 109 22.42 -4.35 14.68
CA TYR A 109 23.11 -3.94 13.46
C TYR A 109 23.58 -2.49 13.49
N ASP A 110 23.09 -1.69 14.45
CA ASP A 110 23.55 -0.32 14.70
C ASP A 110 24.79 -0.26 15.64
N GLN A 111 25.37 -1.41 16.02
CA GLN A 111 26.58 -1.53 16.86
C GLN A 111 27.85 -1.82 16.06
#